data_AF-A0A0F9T078-F1
#
_entry.id   AF-A0A0F9T078-F1
#
_cell.length_a   1.000
_cell.length_b   1.000
_cell.length_c   1.000
_cell.angle_alpha   90.00
_cell.angle_beta   90.00
_cell.angle_gamma   90.00
#
_symmetry.space_group_name_H-M   'P 1'
#
loop_
_entity.id
_entity.type
_entity.pdbx_description
1 polymer ?
#
loop_
_entity_poly.entity_id
_entity_poly.type
_entity_poly.pdbx_seq_one_letter_code
_entity_poly.pdbx_strand_id
1 'polypeptide(L)'
;MTTQAVGFGPEDQGGGGLFDDFDGTITGARFVPFDYQGTRDPVTAMQLTIDNPDADEPIVEHYPIGGGFVPNPENEQEFVPETPADAERRVSKRCKLAIFSNEAINAGVPASEIVNNVGVFVGLSGHFLKKAIGKGSNSYEVLVLSTVTWPKGKAAGKAKGRATTTTKAARKVDGTGDVDEDKAREVLVAALVANKGEIARKGIIMAAFKAAKAAGYKGAERTALVAHISSDAFIESGGDDWTSDETNISA
;
A
#
# COMPACT_ATOMS: atom_id res chain seq x y z
N MET A 1 50.18 -13.69 5.08
CA MET A 1 48.79 -13.99 4.70
C MET A 1 48.20 -14.82 5.83
N THR A 2 47.43 -14.20 6.70
CA THR A 2 46.86 -14.85 7.88
C THR A 2 45.51 -15.40 7.47
N THR A 3 45.41 -16.71 7.35
CA THR A 3 44.16 -17.42 7.10
C THR A 3 43.30 -17.30 8.36
N GLN A 4 42.33 -16.40 8.36
CA GLN A 4 41.33 -16.35 9.43
C GLN A 4 40.47 -17.61 9.31
N ALA A 5 40.58 -18.49 10.31
CA ALA A 5 39.70 -19.63 10.45
C ALA A 5 38.28 -19.13 10.69
N VAL A 6 37.31 -19.67 9.95
CA VAL A 6 35.88 -19.42 10.17
C VAL A 6 35.55 -20.00 11.55
N GLY A 7 35.24 -19.11 12.51
CA GLY A 7 34.84 -19.52 13.85
C GLY A 7 33.47 -20.18 13.84
N PHE A 8 33.33 -21.25 14.63
CA PHE A 8 32.06 -21.95 14.88
C PHE A 8 31.46 -21.54 16.25
N GLY A 9 31.95 -20.43 16.83
CA GLY A 9 31.47 -19.91 18.10
C GLY A 9 30.00 -19.50 18.01
N PRO A 10 29.18 -19.67 19.07
CA PRO A 10 27.83 -19.12 19.14
C PRO A 10 27.75 -17.63 18.76
N GLU A 11 28.81 -16.88 19.04
CA GLU A 11 29.03 -15.48 18.66
C GLU A 11 29.22 -15.24 17.16
N ASP A 12 29.66 -16.25 16.41
CA ASP A 12 29.80 -16.23 14.94
C ASP A 12 28.56 -16.83 14.23
N GLN A 13 27.62 -17.41 14.99
CA GLN A 13 26.33 -17.85 14.48
C GLN A 13 25.40 -16.64 14.38
N GLY A 14 25.56 -15.86 13.31
CA GLY A 14 24.65 -14.76 12.99
C GLY A 14 23.21 -15.28 12.90
N GLY A 15 22.41 -14.99 13.92
CA GLY A 15 20.97 -15.21 13.96
C GLY A 15 20.28 -14.33 12.93
N GLY A 16 20.41 -14.67 11.65
CA GLY A 16 19.76 -14.02 10.52
C GLY A 16 18.28 -14.40 10.44
N GLY A 17 17.54 -14.11 11.49
CA GLY A 17 16.08 -14.10 11.49
C GLY A 17 15.62 -12.66 11.46
N LEU A 18 14.56 -12.35 10.70
CA LEU A 18 13.81 -11.12 10.98
C LEU A 18 13.38 -11.15 12.46
N PHE A 19 13.21 -10.00 13.10
CA PHE A 19 12.56 -9.94 14.41
C PHE A 19 11.07 -10.28 14.25
N ASP A 20 10.53 -11.14 15.12
CA ASP A 20 9.15 -11.64 15.00
C ASP A 20 8.10 -10.57 15.34
N ASP A 21 8.35 -9.81 16.40
CA ASP A 21 7.40 -8.93 17.07
C ASP A 21 8.19 -7.95 17.95
N PHE A 22 8.09 -6.64 17.70
CA PHE A 22 8.75 -5.62 18.51
C PHE A 22 8.15 -4.22 18.29
N ASP A 23 8.30 -3.33 19.28
CA ASP A 23 8.06 -1.91 19.11
C ASP A 23 9.32 -1.19 18.63
N GLY A 24 9.18 -0.28 17.68
CA GLY A 24 10.35 0.44 17.15
C GLY A 24 10.02 1.78 16.52
N THR A 25 11.06 2.51 16.16
CA THR A 25 10.96 3.80 15.46
C THR A 25 11.79 3.77 14.18
N ILE A 26 11.18 4.12 13.05
CA ILE A 26 11.91 4.23 11.78
C ILE A 26 12.81 5.47 11.87
N THR A 27 14.12 5.30 11.91
CA THR A 27 15.10 6.40 11.99
C THR A 27 15.69 6.75 10.62
N GLY A 28 15.60 5.85 9.66
CA GLY A 28 16.07 6.07 8.29
C GLY A 28 15.17 5.39 7.26
N ALA A 29 14.99 6.05 6.11
CA ALA A 29 14.31 5.49 4.95
C ALA A 29 14.93 6.05 3.67
N ARG A 30 15.40 5.16 2.79
CA ARG A 30 16.02 5.51 1.50
C ARG A 30 15.91 4.36 0.50
N PHE A 31 16.11 4.63 -0.78
CA PHE A 31 16.28 3.64 -1.82
C PHE A 31 17.77 3.33 -2.02
N VAL A 32 18.09 2.05 -2.09
CA VAL A 32 19.45 1.56 -2.31
C VAL A 32 19.45 0.42 -3.33
N PRO A 33 20.57 0.19 -4.03
CA PRO A 33 20.82 -1.09 -4.69
C PRO A 33 20.96 -2.18 -3.63
N PHE A 34 20.22 -3.27 -3.78
CA PHE A 34 20.25 -4.43 -2.88
C PHE A 34 20.57 -5.69 -3.67
N ASP A 35 21.69 -6.33 -3.34
CA ASP A 35 22.28 -7.44 -4.10
C ASP A 35 22.07 -8.82 -3.45
N TYR A 36 21.23 -8.88 -2.41
CA TYR A 36 21.02 -10.10 -1.63
C TYR A 36 22.34 -10.74 -1.19
N GLN A 37 23.27 -9.95 -0.65
CA GLN A 37 24.58 -10.43 -0.17
C GLN A 37 25.41 -11.05 -1.31
N GLY A 38 25.33 -10.44 -2.49
CA GLY A 38 26.03 -10.90 -3.70
C GLY A 38 25.47 -12.18 -4.32
N THR A 39 24.32 -12.70 -3.86
CA THR A 39 23.73 -13.92 -4.44
C THR A 39 22.91 -13.67 -5.71
N ARG A 40 22.57 -12.40 -6.00
CA ARG A 40 21.76 -12.00 -7.15
C ARG A 40 22.23 -10.67 -7.70
N ASP A 41 21.82 -10.39 -8.93
CA ASP A 41 21.99 -9.06 -9.51
C ASP A 41 21.31 -8.00 -8.62
N PRO A 42 21.96 -6.85 -8.37
CA PRO A 42 21.38 -5.79 -7.55
C PRO A 42 20.03 -5.32 -8.09
N VAL A 43 19.07 -5.19 -7.19
CA VAL A 43 17.75 -4.60 -7.47
C VAL A 43 17.53 -3.39 -6.58
N THR A 44 16.72 -2.45 -7.05
CA THR A 44 16.32 -1.33 -6.19
C THR A 44 15.42 -1.82 -5.05
N ALA A 45 15.75 -1.40 -3.84
CA ALA A 45 14.99 -1.68 -2.63
C ALA A 45 14.84 -0.42 -1.79
N MET A 46 13.69 -0.27 -1.13
CA MET A 46 13.61 0.65 0.00
C MET A 46 14.34 -0.01 1.18
N GLN A 47 15.32 0.67 1.75
CA GLN A 47 15.95 0.33 3.02
C GLN A 47 15.30 1.15 4.13
N LEU A 48 14.83 0.48 5.18
CA LEU A 48 14.46 1.10 6.44
C LEU A 48 15.53 0.82 7.49
N THR A 49 15.84 1.84 8.29
CA THR A 49 16.59 1.68 9.53
C THR A 49 15.60 1.89 10.67
N ILE A 50 15.50 0.91 11.56
CA ILE A 50 14.51 0.87 12.64
C ILE A 50 15.28 0.76 13.95
N ASP A 51 15.09 1.75 14.80
CA ASP A 51 15.54 1.74 16.19
C ASP A 51 14.59 0.86 17.01
N ASN A 52 15.14 -0.22 17.58
CA ASN A 52 14.43 -1.13 18.48
C ASN A 52 15.09 -0.99 19.86
N PRO A 53 14.34 -0.57 20.90
CA PRO A 53 14.90 -0.35 22.24
C PRO A 53 15.47 -1.62 22.88
N ASP A 54 15.07 -2.80 22.41
CA ASP A 54 15.53 -4.10 22.91
C ASP A 54 16.70 -4.68 22.10
N ALA A 55 17.16 -4.00 21.05
CA ALA A 55 18.29 -4.43 20.23
C ALA A 55 19.52 -3.54 20.47
N ASP A 56 20.71 -4.16 20.49
CA ASP A 56 21.97 -3.42 20.64
C ASP A 56 22.31 -2.56 19.41
N GLU A 57 21.79 -2.93 18.24
CA GLU A 57 21.99 -2.23 16.98
C GLU A 57 20.66 -1.98 16.24
N PRO A 58 20.54 -0.89 15.46
CA PRO A 58 19.37 -0.65 14.62
C PRO A 58 19.16 -1.76 13.58
N ILE A 59 17.91 -2.15 13.42
CA ILE A 59 17.49 -3.15 12.42
C ILE A 59 17.50 -2.49 11.03
N VAL A 60 18.15 -3.12 10.05
CA VAL A 60 18.24 -2.61 8.67
C VAL A 60 17.55 -3.56 7.71
N GLU A 61 16.38 -3.12 7.23
CA GLU A 61 15.48 -3.99 6.47
C GLU A 61 15.27 -3.51 5.04
N HIS A 62 15.34 -4.44 4.09
CA HIS A 62 15.27 -4.14 2.67
C HIS A 62 13.96 -4.64 2.05
N TYR A 63 13.31 -3.76 1.28
CA TYR A 63 12.03 -3.98 0.62
C TYR A 63 12.20 -3.79 -0.90
N PRO A 64 12.60 -4.85 -1.62
CA PRO A 64 12.79 -4.81 -3.08
C PRO A 64 11.51 -4.39 -3.81
N ILE A 65 11.66 -3.53 -4.81
CA ILE A 65 10.52 -2.98 -5.58
C ILE A 65 10.34 -3.61 -6.97
N GLY A 66 11.31 -4.42 -7.39
CA GLY A 66 11.39 -5.03 -8.72
C GLY A 66 12.32 -4.26 -9.65
N GLY A 67 12.36 -4.66 -10.93
CA GLY A 67 13.18 -4.00 -11.95
C GLY A 67 12.48 -2.81 -12.64
N GLY A 68 13.25 -2.03 -13.40
CA GLY A 68 12.79 -0.84 -14.13
C GLY A 68 12.83 0.45 -13.31
N PHE A 69 13.42 0.41 -12.12
CA PHE A 69 13.55 1.56 -11.23
C PHE A 69 14.95 1.58 -10.62
N VAL A 70 15.49 2.77 -10.42
CA VAL A 70 16.78 3.01 -9.74
C VAL A 70 16.61 4.09 -8.66
N PRO A 71 17.41 4.08 -7.59
CA PRO A 71 17.43 5.17 -6.62
C PRO A 71 17.68 6.51 -7.33
N ASN A 72 16.99 7.57 -6.90
CA ASN A 72 17.26 8.90 -7.43
C ASN A 72 18.60 9.42 -6.85
N PRO A 73 19.62 9.72 -7.69
CA PRO A 73 20.93 10.17 -7.22
C PRO A 73 20.88 11.55 -6.54
N GLU A 74 19.84 12.35 -6.79
CA GLU A 74 19.66 13.67 -6.19
C GLU A 74 18.87 13.61 -4.88
N ASN A 75 18.10 12.55 -4.67
CA ASN A 75 17.29 12.35 -3.48
C ASN A 75 17.12 10.85 -3.19
N GLU A 76 17.94 10.33 -2.29
CA GLU A 76 17.90 8.90 -1.93
C GLU A 76 16.53 8.46 -1.37
N GLN A 77 15.63 9.37 -1.00
CA GLN A 77 14.27 9.01 -0.54
C GLN A 77 13.30 8.75 -1.70
N GLU A 78 13.73 8.95 -2.94
CA GLU A 78 12.92 8.75 -4.13
C GLU A 78 13.58 7.73 -5.07
N PHE A 79 12.79 7.13 -5.94
CA PHE A 79 13.28 6.34 -7.06
C PHE A 79 12.78 6.95 -8.36
N VAL A 80 13.54 6.70 -9.43
CA VAL A 80 13.19 7.10 -10.80
C VAL A 80 13.12 5.89 -11.71
N PRO A 81 12.38 5.97 -12.82
CA PRO A 81 12.45 4.95 -13.87
C PRO A 81 13.88 4.76 -14.36
N GLU A 82 14.29 3.52 -14.56
CA GLU A 82 15.61 3.20 -15.12
C GLU A 82 15.72 3.60 -16.59
N THR A 83 14.63 3.43 -17.33
CA THR A 83 14.52 3.83 -18.74
C THR A 83 13.25 4.64 -19.00
N PRO A 84 13.17 5.40 -20.11
CA PRO A 84 11.92 6.07 -20.50
C PRO A 84 10.74 5.12 -20.67
N ALA A 85 10.98 3.87 -21.08
CA ALA A 85 9.93 2.86 -21.21
C ALA A 85 9.35 2.42 -19.85
N ASP A 86 10.12 2.56 -18.77
CA ASP A 86 9.67 2.24 -17.42
C ASP A 86 8.90 3.39 -16.74
N ALA A 87 8.79 4.57 -17.37
CA ALA A 87 8.11 5.73 -16.78
C ALA A 87 6.62 5.49 -16.48
N GLU A 88 5.97 4.61 -17.25
CA GLU A 88 4.58 4.21 -17.04
C GLU A 88 4.44 2.97 -16.14
N ARG A 89 5.56 2.34 -15.80
CA ARG A 89 5.59 1.12 -15.00
C ARG A 89 5.16 1.45 -13.57
N ARG A 90 4.35 0.56 -13.01
CA ARG A 90 3.92 0.65 -11.61
C ARG A 90 4.64 -0.40 -10.79
N VAL A 91 4.96 -0.03 -9.55
CA VAL A 91 5.44 -0.99 -8.55
C VAL A 91 4.42 -2.13 -8.41
N SER A 92 4.91 -3.36 -8.45
CA SER A 92 4.05 -4.54 -8.35
C SER A 92 3.36 -4.58 -7.00
N LYS A 93 2.05 -4.83 -6.97
CA LYS A 93 1.28 -5.04 -5.72
C LYS A 93 1.79 -6.20 -4.87
N ARG A 94 2.64 -7.07 -5.44
CA ARG A 94 3.22 -8.24 -4.79
C ARG A 94 4.65 -8.01 -4.29
N CYS A 95 5.25 -6.84 -4.50
CA CYS A 95 6.58 -6.56 -3.97
C CYS A 95 6.51 -6.20 -2.48
N LYS A 96 7.64 -6.36 -1.77
CA LYS A 96 7.69 -6.12 -0.32
C LYS A 96 7.36 -4.67 0.04
N LEU A 97 7.78 -3.68 -0.76
CA LEU A 97 7.43 -2.28 -0.54
C LEU A 97 5.92 -2.07 -0.59
N ALA A 98 5.25 -2.56 -1.63
CA ALA A 98 3.81 -2.37 -1.77
C ALA A 98 3.03 -3.03 -0.62
N ILE A 99 3.51 -4.17 -0.12
CA ILE A 99 2.95 -4.84 1.05
C ILE A 99 3.14 -3.98 2.29
N PHE A 100 4.37 -3.55 2.58
CA PHE A 100 4.68 -2.67 3.71
C PHE A 100 3.85 -1.38 3.69
N SER A 101 3.79 -0.69 2.54
CA SER A 101 3.01 0.54 2.39
C SER A 101 1.52 0.34 2.68
N ASN A 102 0.92 -0.77 2.21
CA ASN A 102 -0.48 -1.06 2.51
C ASN A 102 -0.72 -1.35 4.00
N GLU A 103 0.19 -2.08 4.66
CA GLU A 103 0.09 -2.32 6.10
C GLU A 103 0.28 -1.03 6.91
N ALA A 104 1.22 -0.16 6.51
CA ALA A 104 1.37 1.15 7.12
C ALA A 104 0.08 2.01 6.98
N ILE A 105 -0.58 1.97 5.82
CA ILE A 105 -1.87 2.65 5.62
C ILE A 105 -2.94 2.06 6.55
N ASN A 106 -3.02 0.74 6.65
CA ASN A 106 -3.96 0.05 7.54
C ASN A 106 -3.69 0.37 9.01
N ALA A 107 -2.42 0.57 9.38
CA ALA A 107 -2.01 0.98 10.73
C ALA A 107 -2.35 2.44 11.04
N GLY A 108 -2.62 3.28 10.04
CA GLY A 108 -3.07 4.66 10.20
C GLY A 108 -2.24 5.73 9.47
N VAL A 109 -1.27 5.35 8.63
CA VAL A 109 -0.53 6.31 7.79
C VAL A 109 -1.45 6.80 6.67
N PRO A 110 -1.65 8.13 6.48
CA PRO A 110 -2.48 8.61 5.39
C PRO A 110 -1.89 8.20 4.04
N ALA A 111 -2.69 7.54 3.21
CA ALA A 111 -2.27 7.11 1.87
C ALA A 111 -1.79 8.28 0.98
N SER A 112 -2.27 9.50 1.25
CA SER A 112 -1.83 10.72 0.55
C SER A 112 -0.39 11.12 0.84
N GLU A 113 0.18 10.65 1.95
CA GLU A 113 1.56 10.95 2.35
C GLU A 113 2.54 9.92 1.78
N ILE A 114 2.06 8.70 1.46
CA ILE A 114 2.86 7.65 0.81
C ILE A 114 2.84 7.86 -0.70
N VAL A 115 3.64 8.83 -1.14
CA VAL A 115 3.91 9.13 -2.56
C VAL A 115 5.27 8.55 -2.96
N ASN A 116 5.91 9.10 -4.00
CA ASN A 116 7.23 8.64 -4.48
C ASN A 116 8.38 8.83 -3.47
N ASN A 117 8.13 9.36 -2.27
CA ASN A 117 9.15 9.67 -1.27
C ASN A 117 8.98 8.82 0.00
N VAL A 118 9.95 7.97 0.31
CA VAL A 118 9.92 7.07 1.48
C VAL A 118 10.33 7.75 2.78
N GLY A 119 10.84 8.99 2.72
CA GLY A 119 11.15 9.82 3.89
C GLY A 119 9.92 10.10 4.77
N VAL A 120 8.72 9.92 4.22
CA VAL A 120 7.47 9.96 4.98
C VAL A 120 7.48 9.02 6.18
N PHE A 121 8.15 7.87 6.06
CA PHE A 121 8.19 6.85 7.11
C PHE A 121 9.13 7.22 8.26
N VAL A 122 10.10 8.11 8.07
CA VAL A 122 11.07 8.48 9.12
C VAL A 122 10.38 9.15 10.31
N GLY A 123 10.65 8.69 11.52
CA GLY A 123 10.02 9.15 12.76
C GLY A 123 8.64 8.54 13.03
N LEU A 124 8.15 7.63 12.18
CA LEU A 124 7.01 6.79 12.57
C LEU A 124 7.49 5.78 13.61
N SER A 125 6.81 5.76 14.74
CA SER A 125 7.00 4.75 15.80
C SER A 125 5.79 3.84 15.83
N GLY A 126 5.98 2.59 16.22
CA GLY A 126 4.87 1.65 16.33
C GLY A 126 5.30 0.21 16.45
N HIS A 127 4.32 -0.67 16.33
CA HIS A 127 4.53 -2.09 16.52
C HIS A 127 4.79 -2.79 15.18
N PHE A 128 5.95 -3.44 15.08
CA PHE A 128 6.38 -4.21 13.92
C PHE A 128 6.14 -5.70 14.14
N LEU A 129 5.63 -6.37 13.11
CA LEU A 129 5.43 -7.82 13.14
C LEU A 129 5.83 -8.46 11.82
N LYS A 130 6.20 -9.74 11.87
CA LYS A 130 6.34 -10.54 10.65
C LYS A 130 5.00 -10.93 10.09
N LYS A 131 4.85 -10.75 8.78
CA LYS A 131 3.72 -11.22 8.02
C LYS A 131 4.17 -12.23 6.98
N ALA A 132 3.63 -13.44 7.07
CA ALA A 132 3.78 -14.45 6.03
C ALA A 132 2.93 -14.08 4.81
N ILE A 133 3.56 -14.04 3.64
CA ILE A 133 2.95 -13.71 2.36
C ILE A 133 3.03 -14.91 1.45
N GLY A 134 1.90 -15.31 0.84
CA GLY A 134 1.83 -16.44 -0.07
C GLY A 134 1.31 -17.72 0.61
N LYS A 135 1.38 -18.84 -0.11
CA LYS A 135 0.95 -20.17 0.36
C LYS A 135 1.96 -21.23 -0.10
N GLY A 136 2.22 -22.23 0.72
CA GLY A 136 3.10 -23.36 0.39
C GLY A 136 4.55 -22.94 0.15
N SER A 137 5.23 -23.57 -0.81
CA SER A 137 6.64 -23.35 -1.10
C SER A 137 7.02 -21.95 -1.60
N ASN A 138 6.02 -21.12 -1.94
CA ASN A 138 6.22 -19.73 -2.37
C ASN A 138 5.91 -18.72 -1.27
N SER A 139 5.81 -19.16 0.00
CA SER A 139 5.65 -18.24 1.12
C SER A 139 6.96 -17.52 1.43
N TYR A 140 6.86 -16.24 1.76
CA TYR A 140 7.98 -15.45 2.28
C TYR A 140 7.51 -14.50 3.37
N GLU A 141 8.43 -14.04 4.20
CA GLU A 141 8.14 -13.12 5.30
C GLU A 141 8.50 -11.68 4.95
N VAL A 142 7.71 -10.77 5.49
CA VAL A 142 7.90 -9.31 5.40
C VAL A 142 7.66 -8.72 6.77
N LEU A 143 8.58 -7.89 7.24
CA LEU A 143 8.35 -7.07 8.42
C LEU A 143 7.39 -5.93 8.06
N VAL A 144 6.32 -5.75 8.82
CA VAL A 144 5.28 -4.76 8.52
C VAL A 144 4.90 -4.00 9.77
N LEU A 145 4.37 -2.79 9.58
CA LEU A 145 3.85 -1.97 10.66
C LEU A 145 2.39 -2.33 10.94
N SER A 146 2.07 -2.68 12.18
CA SER A 146 0.71 -3.09 12.60
C SER A 146 -0.04 -2.00 13.36
N THR A 147 0.67 -1.14 14.07
CA THR A 147 0.17 0.06 14.72
C THR A 147 1.12 1.22 14.44
N VAL A 148 0.61 2.45 14.39
CA VAL A 148 1.45 3.63 14.18
C VAL A 148 1.13 4.74 15.17
N THR A 149 2.18 5.35 15.69
CA THR A 149 2.16 6.62 16.40
C THR A 149 2.81 7.67 15.51
N TRP A 150 2.03 8.68 15.14
CA TRP A 150 2.52 9.81 14.38
C TRP A 150 3.25 10.81 15.28
N PRO A 151 4.45 11.26 14.92
CA PRO A 151 5.14 12.28 15.70
C PRO A 151 4.34 13.59 15.65
N LYS A 152 4.08 14.16 16.83
CA LYS A 152 3.43 15.47 16.97
C LYS A 152 4.31 16.51 16.26
N GLY A 153 3.79 17.12 15.19
CA GLY A 153 4.52 18.12 14.39
C GLY A 153 4.80 17.70 12.94
N LYS A 154 4.67 16.40 12.60
CA LYS A 154 4.38 15.99 11.21
C LYS A 154 2.91 16.31 10.91
N ALA A 155 2.59 17.60 10.85
CA ALA A 155 1.33 18.04 10.27
C ALA A 155 1.30 17.53 8.82
N ALA A 156 0.26 16.78 8.47
CA ALA A 156 -0.04 16.38 7.09
C ALA A 156 0.24 17.59 6.18
N GLY A 157 1.32 17.51 5.41
CA GLY A 157 1.88 18.67 4.75
C GLY A 157 0.86 19.17 3.74
N LYS A 158 0.37 20.41 3.91
CA LYS A 158 -0.25 21.15 2.80
C LYS A 158 0.82 21.29 1.71
N ALA A 159 0.85 20.34 0.78
CA ALA A 159 1.75 20.36 -0.37
C ALA A 159 1.44 21.60 -1.22
N LYS A 160 2.40 22.54 -1.23
CA LYS A 160 2.42 23.68 -2.15
C LYS A 160 3.36 23.29 -3.30
N GLY A 161 2.79 22.90 -4.44
CA GLY A 161 3.45 23.02 -5.75
C GLY A 161 3.97 21.74 -6.43
N ARG A 162 3.06 20.90 -6.92
CA ARG A 162 2.92 20.59 -8.37
C ARG A 162 1.58 19.91 -8.56
N ALA A 163 0.57 20.71 -8.93
CA ALA A 163 -0.79 20.26 -9.12
C ALA A 163 -0.87 19.26 -10.28
N THR A 164 -0.95 17.97 -9.96
CA THR A 164 -1.88 17.08 -10.65
C THR A 164 -3.02 16.87 -9.67
N THR A 165 -4.07 17.65 -9.90
CA THR A 165 -5.21 17.90 -9.01
C THR A 165 -5.87 16.58 -8.62
N THR A 166 -5.56 16.07 -7.43
CA THR A 166 -6.31 14.99 -6.77
C THR A 166 -6.87 15.56 -5.48
N THR A 167 -7.76 16.55 -5.62
CA THR A 167 -8.60 16.99 -4.52
C THR A 167 -9.53 15.84 -4.15
N LYS A 168 -9.56 15.54 -2.85
CA LYS A 168 -10.73 15.00 -2.16
C LYS A 168 -11.87 16.01 -2.30
N ALA A 169 -12.47 16.03 -3.48
CA ALA A 169 -13.83 16.44 -3.69
C ALA A 169 -14.59 15.14 -3.96
N ALA A 170 -15.88 15.09 -3.65
CA ALA A 170 -16.78 14.36 -4.54
C ALA A 170 -16.32 14.72 -5.95
N ARG A 171 -15.73 13.76 -6.68
CA ARG A 171 -15.40 13.98 -8.07
C ARG A 171 -16.76 14.12 -8.71
N LYS A 172 -17.23 15.37 -8.83
CA LYS A 172 -18.07 15.78 -9.94
C LYS A 172 -17.25 15.40 -11.14
N VAL A 173 -17.51 14.20 -11.63
CA VAL A 173 -17.09 13.78 -12.94
C VAL A 173 -17.86 14.76 -13.82
N ASP A 174 -17.22 15.83 -14.28
CA ASP A 174 -17.63 16.56 -15.49
C ASP A 174 -17.37 15.68 -16.73
N GLY A 175 -17.70 14.40 -16.59
CA GLY A 175 -18.17 13.55 -17.65
C GLY A 175 -19.66 13.42 -17.40
N THR A 176 -20.42 14.38 -17.91
CA THR A 176 -21.77 14.14 -18.44
C THR A 176 -21.66 13.17 -19.62
N GLY A 177 -21.05 12.00 -19.41
CA GLY A 177 -21.47 10.80 -20.11
C GLY A 177 -22.52 10.23 -19.18
N ASP A 178 -23.79 10.27 -19.60
CA ASP A 178 -24.90 9.64 -18.87
C ASP A 178 -24.45 8.29 -18.34
N VAL A 179 -24.19 8.21 -17.03
CA VAL A 179 -24.09 6.92 -16.36
C VAL A 179 -25.51 6.43 -16.30
N ASP A 180 -25.78 5.43 -17.11
CA ASP A 180 -27.06 4.75 -17.19
C ASP A 180 -27.48 4.27 -15.79
N GLU A 181 -28.49 4.94 -15.22
CA GLU A 181 -28.97 4.71 -13.85
C GLU A 181 -29.44 3.26 -13.66
N ASP A 182 -30.03 2.66 -14.69
CA ASP A 182 -30.50 1.27 -14.62
C ASP A 182 -29.32 0.30 -14.51
N LYS A 183 -28.22 0.57 -15.25
CA LYS A 183 -26.99 -0.22 -15.12
C LYS A 183 -26.34 -0.06 -13.75
N ALA A 184 -26.37 1.14 -13.18
CA ALA A 184 -25.84 1.37 -11.84
C ALA A 184 -26.66 0.62 -10.77
N ARG A 185 -28.00 0.64 -10.89
CA ARG A 185 -28.92 -0.13 -10.04
C ARG A 185 -28.67 -1.62 -10.14
N GLU A 186 -28.59 -2.16 -11.35
CA GLU A 186 -28.32 -3.58 -11.60
C GLU A 186 -27.01 -4.03 -10.94
N VAL A 187 -25.94 -3.24 -11.07
CA VAL A 187 -24.65 -3.57 -10.47
C VAL A 187 -24.67 -3.49 -8.94
N LEU A 188 -25.39 -2.53 -8.35
CA LEU A 188 -25.52 -2.46 -6.89
C LEU A 188 -26.34 -3.64 -6.33
N VAL A 189 -27.48 -3.98 -6.96
CA VAL A 189 -28.27 -5.14 -6.57
C VAL A 189 -27.47 -6.43 -6.70
N ALA A 190 -26.72 -6.61 -7.80
CA ALA A 190 -25.82 -7.75 -7.96
C ALA A 190 -24.73 -7.80 -6.88
N ALA A 191 -24.20 -6.64 -6.48
CA ALA A 191 -23.26 -6.54 -5.37
C ALA A 191 -23.91 -6.96 -4.05
N LEU A 192 -25.14 -6.50 -3.76
CA LEU A 192 -25.87 -6.87 -2.54
C LEU A 192 -26.14 -8.37 -2.50
N VAL A 193 -26.65 -8.96 -3.59
CA VAL A 193 -26.86 -10.42 -3.70
C VAL A 193 -25.55 -11.20 -3.44
N ALA A 194 -24.43 -10.76 -4.02
CA ALA A 194 -23.13 -11.40 -3.81
C ALA A 194 -22.62 -11.28 -2.35
N ASN A 195 -23.08 -10.29 -1.60
CA ASN A 195 -22.78 -10.09 -0.18
C ASN A 195 -23.94 -10.49 0.74
N LYS A 196 -24.83 -11.38 0.28
CA LYS A 196 -25.96 -11.91 1.06
C LYS A 196 -26.96 -10.85 1.53
N GLY A 197 -27.14 -9.80 0.72
CA GLY A 197 -28.10 -8.73 0.96
C GLY A 197 -27.56 -7.56 1.78
N GLU A 198 -26.30 -7.60 2.26
CA GLU A 198 -25.76 -6.52 3.10
C GLU A 198 -24.32 -6.15 2.72
N ILE A 199 -24.04 -4.85 2.59
CA ILE A 199 -22.72 -4.31 2.32
C ILE A 199 -22.43 -3.17 3.29
N ALA A 200 -21.33 -3.27 4.04
CA ALA A 200 -20.82 -2.13 4.80
C ALA A 200 -20.49 -0.96 3.87
N ARG A 201 -20.91 0.28 4.20
CA ARG A 201 -20.64 1.49 3.40
C ARG A 201 -19.16 1.65 3.06
N LYS A 202 -18.25 1.32 3.98
CA LYS A 202 -16.79 1.35 3.74
C LYS A 202 -16.33 0.35 2.66
N GLY A 203 -17.11 -0.70 2.42
CA GLY A 203 -16.85 -1.76 1.43
C GLY A 203 -17.51 -1.55 0.06
N ILE A 204 -18.38 -0.54 -0.10
CA ILE A 204 -19.23 -0.39 -1.29
C ILE A 204 -18.44 -0.30 -2.60
N ILE A 205 -17.33 0.45 -2.59
CA ILE A 205 -16.47 0.62 -3.77
C ILE A 205 -15.93 -0.72 -4.25
N MET A 206 -15.47 -1.57 -3.31
CA MET A 206 -14.92 -2.88 -3.66
C MET A 206 -16.01 -3.86 -4.13
N ALA A 207 -17.18 -3.84 -3.48
CA ALA A 207 -18.31 -4.67 -3.84
C ALA A 207 -18.84 -4.31 -5.24
N ALA A 208 -19.11 -3.03 -5.49
CA ALA A 208 -19.54 -2.51 -6.79
C ALA A 208 -18.51 -2.79 -7.89
N PHE A 209 -17.21 -2.64 -7.60
CA PHE A 209 -16.17 -2.94 -8.58
C PHE A 209 -16.13 -4.42 -8.98
N LYS A 210 -16.31 -5.34 -8.01
CA LYS A 210 -16.38 -6.78 -8.28
C LYS A 210 -17.62 -7.13 -9.10
N ALA A 211 -18.78 -6.59 -8.74
CA ALA A 211 -20.03 -6.80 -9.47
C ALA A 211 -19.95 -6.24 -10.90
N ALA A 212 -19.48 -5.00 -11.07
CA ALA A 212 -19.31 -4.39 -12.38
C ALA A 212 -18.31 -5.17 -13.26
N LYS A 213 -17.23 -5.70 -12.67
CA LYS A 213 -16.29 -6.55 -13.40
C LYS A 213 -16.94 -7.88 -13.82
N ALA A 214 -17.78 -8.47 -12.97
CA ALA A 214 -18.50 -9.71 -13.29
C ALA A 214 -19.53 -9.50 -14.41
N ALA A 215 -20.18 -8.33 -14.44
CA ALA A 215 -21.08 -7.90 -15.51
C ALA A 215 -20.36 -7.50 -16.82
N GLY A 216 -19.02 -7.57 -16.86
CA GLY A 216 -18.24 -7.36 -18.08
C GLY A 216 -17.73 -5.92 -18.30
N TYR A 217 -18.03 -4.98 -17.41
CA TYR A 217 -17.56 -3.59 -17.53
C TYR A 217 -16.04 -3.47 -17.36
N LYS A 218 -15.43 -2.60 -18.18
CA LYS A 218 -13.97 -2.42 -18.25
C LYS A 218 -13.58 -0.94 -18.27
N GLY A 219 -12.30 -0.67 -17.99
CA GLY A 219 -11.68 0.64 -18.20
C GLY A 219 -12.40 1.81 -17.52
N ALA A 220 -12.61 2.87 -18.30
CA ALA A 220 -13.24 4.11 -17.86
C ALA A 220 -14.71 3.94 -17.46
N GLU A 221 -15.47 3.14 -18.22
CA GLU A 221 -16.89 2.87 -17.96
C GLU A 221 -17.12 2.25 -16.58
N ARG A 222 -16.36 1.18 -16.25
CA ARG A 222 -16.42 0.58 -14.90
C ARG A 222 -16.08 1.59 -13.81
N THR A 223 -15.11 2.46 -14.07
CA THR A 223 -14.66 3.44 -13.08
C THR A 223 -15.72 4.50 -12.83
N ALA A 224 -16.39 4.97 -13.89
CA ALA A 224 -17.52 5.90 -13.80
C ALA A 224 -18.71 5.27 -13.06
N LEU A 225 -19.07 4.02 -13.40
CA LEU A 225 -20.16 3.29 -12.77
C LEU A 225 -19.93 3.09 -11.27
N VAL A 226 -18.73 2.64 -10.87
CA VAL A 226 -18.38 2.44 -9.46
C VAL A 226 -18.37 3.77 -8.70
N ALA A 227 -17.90 4.86 -9.32
CA ALA A 227 -17.92 6.18 -8.71
C ALA A 227 -19.37 6.65 -8.46
N HIS A 228 -20.25 6.49 -9.44
CA HIS A 228 -21.68 6.83 -9.32
C HIS A 228 -22.36 6.02 -8.21
N ILE A 229 -22.18 4.69 -8.21
CA ILE A 229 -22.75 3.79 -7.18
C ILE A 229 -22.26 4.14 -5.77
N SER A 230 -21.01 4.58 -5.64
CA SER A 230 -20.45 4.96 -4.34
C SER A 230 -20.85 6.35 -3.85
N SER A 231 -21.61 7.11 -4.63
CA SER A 231 -22.05 8.44 -4.24
C SER A 231 -23.22 8.37 -3.25
N ASP A 232 -23.21 9.26 -2.25
CA ASP A 232 -24.29 9.31 -1.25
C ASP A 232 -25.64 9.57 -1.92
N ALA A 233 -25.68 10.44 -2.95
CA ALA A 233 -26.89 10.73 -3.71
C ALA A 233 -27.50 9.48 -4.36
N PHE A 234 -26.69 8.61 -4.94
CA PHE A 234 -27.17 7.35 -5.52
C PHE A 234 -27.58 6.35 -4.43
N ILE A 235 -26.76 6.17 -3.39
CA ILE A 235 -27.06 5.25 -2.28
C ILE A 235 -28.36 5.63 -1.56
N GLU A 236 -28.60 6.93 -1.37
CA GLU A 236 -29.82 7.45 -0.74
C GLU A 236 -31.04 7.41 -1.68
N SER A 237 -30.83 7.25 -2.99
CA SER A 237 -31.91 7.11 -3.98
C SER A 237 -32.50 5.69 -4.10
N GLY A 238 -32.09 4.78 -3.21
CA GLY A 238 -32.41 3.35 -3.28
C GLY A 238 -33.88 3.00 -3.42
N GLY A 239 -34.77 3.82 -2.85
CA GLY A 239 -36.21 3.60 -2.95
C GLY A 239 -36.59 2.22 -2.41
N ASP A 240 -37.22 1.40 -3.25
CA ASP A 240 -37.68 0.05 -2.90
C ASP A 240 -36.62 -1.05 -3.13
N ASP A 241 -35.49 -0.73 -3.79
CA ASP A 241 -34.48 -1.72 -4.20
C ASP A 241 -33.44 -2.00 -3.11
N TRP A 242 -33.19 -1.02 -2.23
CA TRP A 242 -32.33 -1.15 -1.05
C TRP A 242 -32.59 -0.02 -0.06
N THR A 243 -32.16 -0.24 1.19
CA THR A 243 -32.10 0.76 2.25
C THR A 243 -30.64 1.05 2.61
N SER A 244 -30.37 2.20 3.22
CA SER A 244 -29.04 2.51 3.74
C SER A 244 -29.11 3.24 5.07
N ASP A 245 -28.16 2.93 5.95
CA ASP A 245 -27.89 3.67 7.18
C ASP A 245 -26.42 4.17 7.16
N GLU A 246 -25.94 4.76 8.26
CA GLU A 246 -24.57 5.29 8.34
C GLU A 246 -23.46 4.23 8.17
N THR A 247 -23.79 2.96 8.37
CA THR A 247 -22.85 1.85 8.43
C THR A 247 -22.99 0.90 7.25
N ASN A 248 -24.21 0.66 6.75
CA ASN A 248 -24.58 -0.42 5.86
C ASN A 248 -25.54 0.01 4.74
N ILE A 249 -25.55 -0.80 3.68
CA ILE A 249 -26.51 -0.78 2.59
C ILE A 249 -27.10 -2.19 2.52
N SER A 250 -28.42 -2.30 2.51
CA SER A 250 -29.14 -3.58 2.62
C SER A 250 -30.23 -3.69 1.56
N ALA A 251 -30.31 -4.84 0.89
CA ALA A 251 -31.38 -5.18 -0.05
C ALA A 251 -32.73 -5.40 0.65
#